data_AF-A0A4U6D0Y4-F1
#
_entry.id   AF-A0A4U6D0Y4-F1
#
_cell.length_a   1.000
_cell.length_b   1.000
_cell.length_c   1.000
_cell.angle_alpha   90.00
_cell.angle_beta   90.00
_cell.angle_gamma   90.00
#
_symmetry.space_group_name_H-M   'P 1'
#
loop_
_entity.id
_entity.type
_entity.pdbx_description
1 polymer ?
#
loop_
_entity_poly.entity_id
_entity_poly.type
_entity_poly.pdbx_seq_one_letter_code
_entity_poly.pdbx_strand_id
1 'polypeptide(L)'
;MFKKKNLFSKLWLKHTDKILYKQYKWELKNHKQLEFANFITEAEKLTSPAKIIEYAKKNNKVCLSHSGNAGDIIYALPTIKRIKEITNVRIELYLRLGQPLILSGYDTHPLGNVMLNERMAEMLIALLKPQPYLDTVEIHVDQTIDIDLDYFRAGGIPLDKGNIARWCSYLTGINPELWKSWVTVEPDKTYANTIVMARSERYRNYTINYKFLNDYKNIVFIGVESEYKDIKKTIPHIKWIQVNDFMEMAQIIAGSKFFIGNQSFPFSIAESLKVPRVLETSFEVINVVPEGENGYDFFFQEHLESIVKMLDNK
;
A
#
# COMPACT_ATOMS: atom_id res chain seq x y z
N MET A 1 -12.54 12.51 33.32
CA MET A 1 -12.35 11.13 32.81
C MET A 1 -13.60 10.74 32.02
N PHE A 2 -13.48 10.49 30.72
CA PHE A 2 -14.61 10.10 29.87
C PHE A 2 -15.14 8.72 30.31
N LYS A 3 -16.46 8.55 30.36
CA LYS A 3 -17.11 7.26 30.70
C LYS A 3 -17.85 6.72 29.48
N LYS A 4 -17.36 5.59 28.95
CA LYS A 4 -18.00 4.90 27.82
C LYS A 4 -19.38 4.38 28.23
N LYS A 5 -20.41 4.78 27.49
CA LYS A 5 -21.80 4.30 27.67
C LYS A 5 -21.95 2.88 27.09
N ASN A 6 -22.72 2.04 27.77
CA ASN A 6 -23.09 0.72 27.25
C ASN A 6 -24.06 0.83 26.03
N LEU A 7 -24.35 -0.29 25.38
CA LEU A 7 -25.14 -0.29 24.14
C LEU A 7 -26.54 0.32 24.34
N PHE A 8 -27.25 -0.09 25.40
CA PHE A 8 -28.59 0.40 25.71
C PHE A 8 -28.62 1.89 26.00
N SER A 9 -27.72 2.40 26.85
CA SER A 9 -27.65 3.84 27.18
C SER A 9 -27.23 4.70 25.98
N LYS A 10 -26.39 4.16 25.09
CA LYS A 10 -26.03 4.83 23.83
C LYS A 10 -27.22 4.90 22.87
N LEU A 11 -27.97 3.80 22.72
CA LEU A 11 -29.17 3.76 21.87
C LEU A 11 -30.25 4.68 22.43
N TRP A 12 -30.51 4.61 23.73
CA TRP A 12 -31.44 5.50 24.43
C TRP A 12 -31.09 6.96 24.14
N LEU A 13 -29.83 7.34 24.35
CA LEU A 13 -29.35 8.70 24.10
C LEU A 13 -29.53 9.15 22.64
N LYS A 14 -29.28 8.25 21.68
CA LYS A 14 -29.50 8.53 20.25
C LYS A 14 -30.94 8.93 19.94
N HIS A 15 -31.90 8.35 20.67
CA HIS A 15 -33.33 8.58 20.46
C HIS A 15 -33.88 9.73 21.31
N THR A 16 -33.39 9.92 22.54
CA THR A 16 -33.92 10.92 23.48
C THR A 16 -33.26 12.28 23.36
N ASP A 17 -31.98 12.35 23.01
CA ASP A 17 -31.26 13.61 22.85
C ASP A 17 -30.19 13.51 21.76
N LYS A 18 -30.56 13.94 20.55
CA LYS A 18 -29.67 13.92 19.38
C LYS A 18 -28.43 14.80 19.57
N ILE A 19 -28.53 15.91 20.31
CA ILE A 19 -27.41 16.85 20.51
C ILE A 19 -26.41 16.18 21.45
N LEU A 20 -26.86 15.68 22.59
CA LEU A 20 -26.01 15.02 23.58
C LEU A 20 -25.46 13.69 23.04
N TYR A 21 -26.19 13.00 22.15
CA TYR A 21 -25.65 11.87 21.39
C TYR A 21 -24.49 12.26 20.47
N LYS A 22 -24.61 13.37 19.73
CA LYS A 22 -23.53 13.88 18.88
C LYS A 22 -22.30 14.26 19.71
N GLN A 23 -22.51 14.95 20.84
CA GLN A 23 -21.45 15.28 21.78
C GLN A 23 -20.76 14.02 22.33
N TYR A 24 -21.52 13.05 22.82
CA TYR A 24 -20.97 11.77 23.29
C TYR A 24 -20.15 11.05 22.20
N LYS A 25 -20.60 11.06 20.95
CA LYS A 25 -19.88 10.46 19.81
C LYS A 25 -18.56 11.19 19.53
N TRP A 26 -18.54 12.51 19.66
CA TRP A 26 -17.33 13.33 19.53
C TRP A 26 -16.36 13.06 20.69
N GLU A 27 -16.83 13.05 21.94
CA GLU A 27 -16.02 12.72 23.12
C GLU A 27 -15.43 11.30 23.05
N LEU A 28 -16.24 10.32 22.64
CA LEU A 28 -15.79 8.94 22.43
C LEU A 28 -14.69 8.84 21.37
N LYS A 29 -14.78 9.64 20.29
CA LYS A 29 -13.75 9.67 19.24
C LYS A 29 -12.45 10.25 19.79
N ASN A 30 -12.51 11.37 20.51
CA ASN A 30 -11.34 12.00 21.12
C ASN A 30 -10.69 11.10 22.17
N HIS A 31 -11.49 10.40 22.99
CA HIS A 31 -10.99 9.45 23.96
C HIS A 31 -10.18 8.33 23.30
N LYS A 32 -10.70 7.72 22.22
CA LYS A 32 -9.98 6.68 21.47
C LYS A 32 -8.68 7.19 20.86
N GLN A 33 -8.66 8.44 20.38
CA GLN A 33 -7.44 9.06 19.86
C GLN A 33 -6.40 9.25 20.97
N LEU A 34 -6.82 9.67 22.15
CA LEU A 34 -5.94 9.83 23.31
C LEU A 34 -5.40 8.47 23.79
N GLU A 35 -6.26 7.44 23.88
CA GLU A 35 -5.84 6.06 24.21
C GLU A 35 -4.79 5.55 23.23
N PHE A 36 -5.01 5.75 21.92
CA PHE A 36 -4.03 5.37 20.90
C PHE A 36 -2.73 6.16 21.03
N ALA A 37 -2.80 7.48 21.21
CA ALA A 37 -1.62 8.32 21.40
C ALA A 37 -0.79 7.84 22.60
N ASN A 38 -1.44 7.61 23.74
CA ASN A 38 -0.80 7.07 24.94
C ASN A 38 -0.12 5.73 24.65
N PHE A 39 -0.86 4.78 24.04
CA PHE A 39 -0.34 3.47 23.66
C PHE A 39 0.89 3.52 22.74
N ILE A 40 0.95 4.47 21.80
CA ILE A 40 2.11 4.64 20.91
C ILE A 40 3.26 5.36 21.61
N THR A 41 2.97 6.28 22.53
CA THR A 41 4.00 7.03 23.27
C THR A 41 4.57 6.31 24.49
N GLU A 42 4.05 5.13 24.84
CA GLU A 42 4.59 4.26 25.89
C GLU A 42 6.11 4.14 25.79
N ALA A 43 6.78 4.21 26.95
CA ALA A 43 8.24 4.36 27.01
C ALA A 43 8.98 3.26 26.25
N GLU A 44 8.50 2.02 26.34
CA GLU A 44 9.12 0.82 25.77
C GLU A 44 8.98 0.71 24.25
N LYS A 45 8.07 1.47 23.62
CA LYS A 45 7.85 1.36 22.17
C LYS A 45 8.81 2.18 21.34
N LEU A 46 9.25 1.58 20.25
CA LEU A 46 10.15 2.17 19.25
C LEU A 46 9.40 3.05 18.24
N THR A 47 8.75 4.10 18.74
CA THR A 47 7.83 4.98 17.99
C THR A 47 8.42 6.36 17.72
N SER A 48 9.73 6.53 17.92
CA SER A 48 10.46 7.73 17.53
C SER A 48 11.83 7.39 16.95
N PRO A 49 12.40 8.25 16.07
CA PRO A 49 13.71 8.00 15.48
C PRO A 49 14.82 7.84 16.53
N ALA A 50 14.78 8.64 17.60
CA ALA A 50 15.78 8.59 18.66
C ALA A 50 15.79 7.23 19.37
N LYS A 51 14.60 6.73 19.75
CA LYS A 51 14.46 5.41 20.39
C LYS A 51 14.91 4.29 19.46
N ILE A 52 14.53 4.34 18.18
CA ILE A 52 14.94 3.34 17.18
C ILE A 52 16.46 3.31 17.03
N ILE A 53 17.11 4.48 16.91
CA ILE A 53 18.57 4.58 16.79
C ILE A 53 19.28 4.04 18.04
N GLU A 54 18.81 4.40 19.24
CA GLU A 54 19.38 3.92 20.50
C GLU A 54 19.24 2.40 20.63
N TYR A 55 18.04 1.87 20.36
CA TYR A 55 17.78 0.44 20.37
C TYR A 55 18.66 -0.31 19.36
N ALA A 56 18.75 0.18 18.13
CA ALA A 56 19.58 -0.41 17.08
C ALA A 56 21.06 -0.45 17.48
N LYS A 57 21.59 0.64 18.05
CA LYS A 57 22.99 0.67 18.53
C LYS A 57 23.29 -0.38 19.60
N LYS A 58 22.33 -0.65 20.48
CA LYS A 58 22.49 -1.64 21.56
C LYS A 58 22.37 -3.09 21.06
N ASN A 59 21.44 -3.35 20.16
CA ASN A 59 21.09 -4.71 19.74
C ASN A 59 21.72 -5.14 18.41
N ASN A 60 22.32 -4.20 17.66
CA ASN A 60 22.90 -4.40 16.33
C ASN A 60 21.94 -5.02 15.30
N LYS A 61 20.63 -4.92 15.54
CA LYS A 61 19.56 -5.31 14.63
C LYS A 61 18.23 -4.65 14.98
N VAL A 62 17.28 -4.67 14.04
CA VAL A 62 15.87 -4.34 14.27
C VAL A 62 15.00 -5.37 13.55
N CYS A 63 14.11 -6.02 14.31
CA CYS A 63 13.12 -6.99 13.85
C CYS A 63 11.76 -6.30 13.66
N LEU A 64 11.26 -6.25 12.43
CA LEU A 64 9.98 -5.64 12.08
C LEU A 64 8.99 -6.72 11.65
N SER A 65 7.69 -6.43 11.77
CA SER A 65 6.65 -7.28 11.18
C SER A 65 5.56 -6.48 10.47
N HIS A 66 4.89 -7.13 9.52
CA HIS A 66 3.72 -6.59 8.82
C HIS A 66 2.78 -7.73 8.39
N SER A 67 1.48 -7.48 8.34
CA SER A 67 0.45 -8.49 8.00
C SER A 67 -0.60 -8.01 6.98
N GLY A 68 -0.58 -6.72 6.63
CA GLY A 68 -1.50 -6.17 5.64
C GLY A 68 -1.39 -6.81 4.25
N ASN A 69 -2.25 -6.34 3.34
CA ASN A 69 -2.23 -6.83 1.96
C ASN A 69 -0.89 -6.51 1.30
N ALA A 70 -0.57 -7.20 0.21
CA ALA A 70 0.71 -7.05 -0.50
C ALA A 70 1.07 -5.58 -0.81
N GLY A 71 0.09 -4.74 -1.18
CA GLY A 71 0.33 -3.31 -1.42
C GLY A 71 0.75 -2.54 -0.17
N ASP A 72 0.13 -2.83 0.97
CA ASP A 72 0.49 -2.18 2.25
C ASP A 72 1.95 -2.49 2.63
N ILE A 73 2.40 -3.73 2.39
CA ILE A 73 3.78 -4.17 2.64
C ILE A 73 4.75 -3.40 1.74
N ILE A 74 4.45 -3.26 0.44
CA ILE A 74 5.29 -2.45 -0.49
C ILE A 74 5.36 -0.99 -0.06
N TYR A 75 4.26 -0.41 0.43
CA TYR A 75 4.23 0.96 0.93
C TYR A 75 4.89 1.15 2.31
N ALA A 76 5.16 0.08 3.06
CA ALA A 76 5.93 0.13 4.29
C ALA A 76 7.45 0.22 4.03
N LEU A 77 7.93 -0.35 2.92
CA LEU A 77 9.34 -0.39 2.53
C LEU A 77 10.12 0.93 2.59
N PRO A 78 9.60 2.09 2.13
CA PRO A 78 10.37 3.34 2.23
C PRO A 78 10.70 3.70 3.69
N THR A 79 9.79 3.43 4.63
CA THR A 79 10.05 3.63 6.06
C THR A 79 11.13 2.67 6.56
N ILE A 80 11.06 1.39 6.17
CA ILE A 80 12.04 0.36 6.55
C ILE A 80 13.43 0.68 5.99
N LYS A 81 13.50 1.04 4.71
CA LYS A 81 14.73 1.51 4.06
C LYS A 81 15.34 2.68 4.81
N ARG A 82 14.52 3.66 5.21
CA ARG A 82 15.01 4.80 5.98
C ARG A 82 15.53 4.41 7.37
N ILE A 83 14.92 3.41 8.02
CA ILE A 83 15.44 2.84 9.28
C ILE A 83 16.83 2.23 9.05
N LYS A 84 17.02 1.43 7.98
CA LYS A 84 18.36 0.90 7.62
C LYS A 84 19.38 2.01 7.47
N GLU A 85 19.05 3.07 6.73
CA GLU A 85 19.98 4.17 6.44
C GLU A 85 20.44 4.93 7.69
N ILE A 86 19.54 5.19 8.64
CA ILE A 86 19.89 5.98 9.84
C ILE A 86 20.54 5.15 10.94
N THR A 87 20.32 3.83 10.95
CA THR A 87 20.83 2.92 11.99
C THR A 87 22.07 2.15 11.54
N ASN A 88 22.15 1.83 10.25
CA ASN A 88 23.18 0.98 9.64
C ASN A 88 23.34 -0.40 10.32
N VAL A 89 22.24 -0.95 10.86
CA VAL A 89 22.23 -2.29 11.50
C VAL A 89 21.52 -3.32 10.63
N ARG A 90 21.51 -4.59 11.06
CA ARG A 90 20.73 -5.66 10.40
C ARG A 90 19.22 -5.39 10.50
N ILE A 91 18.50 -5.53 9.40
CA ILE A 91 17.04 -5.34 9.33
C ILE A 91 16.38 -6.67 8.96
N GLU A 92 15.50 -7.14 9.84
CA GLU A 92 14.76 -8.39 9.66
C GLU A 92 13.27 -8.05 9.51
N LEU A 93 12.64 -8.46 8.41
CA LEU A 93 11.22 -8.23 8.15
C LEU A 93 10.46 -9.56 8.16
N TYR A 94 9.51 -9.70 9.06
CA TYR A 94 8.68 -10.89 9.18
C TYR A 94 7.24 -10.65 8.70
N LEU A 95 6.76 -11.52 7.82
CA LEU A 95 5.40 -11.48 7.29
C LEU A 95 4.46 -12.32 8.15
N ARG A 96 3.47 -11.69 8.78
CA ARG A 96 2.47 -12.40 9.59
C ARG A 96 1.28 -12.81 8.74
N LEU A 97 0.96 -14.09 8.75
CA LEU A 97 -0.14 -14.65 7.96
C LEU A 97 -1.46 -14.65 8.73
N GLY A 98 -2.55 -14.85 7.99
CA GLY A 98 -3.84 -15.25 8.57
C GLY A 98 -4.60 -14.14 9.30
N GLN A 99 -4.13 -12.89 9.22
CA GLN A 99 -4.87 -11.77 9.81
C GLN A 99 -6.20 -11.55 9.06
N PRO A 100 -7.34 -11.47 9.78
CA PRO A 100 -8.65 -11.35 9.16
C PRO A 100 -8.75 -10.14 8.25
N LEU A 101 -9.24 -10.36 7.03
CA LEU A 101 -9.53 -9.30 6.10
C LEU A 101 -10.86 -8.63 6.49
N ILE A 102 -10.80 -7.40 6.99
CA ILE A 102 -12.00 -6.59 7.29
C ILE A 102 -12.29 -5.71 6.07
N LEU A 103 -13.01 -6.24 5.08
CA LEU A 103 -13.56 -5.45 3.98
C LEU A 103 -15.00 -5.05 4.30
N SER A 104 -15.32 -3.77 4.19
CA SER A 104 -16.71 -3.29 4.15
C SER A 104 -17.16 -3.16 2.69
N GLY A 105 -18.20 -3.90 2.29
CA GLY A 105 -18.94 -3.63 1.05
C GLY A 105 -18.46 -4.34 -0.23
N TYR A 106 -17.62 -5.38 -0.13
CA TYR A 106 -17.21 -6.20 -1.27
C TYR A 106 -17.38 -7.68 -0.94
N ASP A 107 -18.04 -8.43 -1.83
CA ASP A 107 -18.43 -9.84 -1.60
C ASP A 107 -17.29 -10.84 -1.82
N THR A 108 -16.23 -10.46 -2.56
CA THR A 108 -15.12 -11.35 -2.92
C THR A 108 -13.77 -10.62 -2.92
N HIS A 109 -12.75 -11.25 -2.33
CA HIS A 109 -11.36 -10.84 -2.43
C HIS A 109 -10.53 -12.01 -2.96
N PRO A 110 -9.52 -11.81 -3.84
CA PRO A 110 -8.73 -12.92 -4.39
C PRO A 110 -8.07 -13.83 -3.35
N LEU A 111 -7.86 -13.32 -2.11
CA LEU A 111 -7.26 -14.05 -0.99
C LEU A 111 -8.28 -14.63 0.01
N GLY A 112 -9.58 -14.53 -0.28
CA GLY A 112 -10.63 -14.94 0.65
C GLY A 112 -10.69 -14.05 1.89
N ASN A 113 -10.66 -14.66 3.08
CA ASN A 113 -10.95 -13.99 4.36
C ASN A 113 -9.69 -13.48 5.11
N VAL A 114 -8.51 -13.53 4.50
CA VAL A 114 -7.25 -13.10 5.12
C VAL A 114 -6.52 -12.06 4.28
N MET A 115 -5.78 -11.16 4.92
CA MET A 115 -5.00 -10.12 4.21
C MET A 115 -3.76 -10.69 3.50
N LEU A 116 -3.14 -11.70 4.10
CA LEU A 116 -1.94 -12.36 3.58
C LEU A 116 -2.00 -13.87 3.88
N ASN A 117 -1.93 -14.67 2.82
CA ASN A 117 -1.79 -16.13 2.91
C ASN A 117 -0.36 -16.54 2.53
N GLU A 118 -0.02 -17.82 2.73
CA GLU A 118 1.32 -18.36 2.50
C GLU A 118 1.80 -18.13 1.06
N ARG A 119 1.00 -18.50 0.05
CA ARG A 119 1.33 -18.29 -1.37
C ARG A 119 1.68 -16.82 -1.68
N MET A 120 0.90 -15.88 -1.17
CA MET A 120 1.18 -14.45 -1.38
C MET A 120 2.44 -13.99 -0.65
N ALA A 121 2.70 -14.53 0.53
CA ALA A 121 3.92 -14.23 1.26
C ALA A 121 5.15 -14.77 0.52
N GLU A 122 5.09 -15.98 -0.05
CA GLU A 122 6.16 -16.53 -0.88
C GLU A 122 6.43 -15.67 -2.12
N MET A 123 5.38 -15.25 -2.84
CA MET A 123 5.52 -14.36 -3.99
C MET A 123 6.12 -13.00 -3.60
N LEU A 124 5.77 -12.46 -2.42
CA LEU A 124 6.39 -11.24 -1.88
C LEU A 124 7.84 -11.45 -1.50
N ILE A 125 8.18 -12.54 -0.81
CA ILE A 125 9.55 -12.85 -0.38
C ILE A 125 10.49 -12.88 -1.58
N ALA A 126 10.04 -13.41 -2.74
CA ALA A 126 10.82 -13.40 -3.97
C ALA A 126 11.26 -11.98 -4.39
N LEU A 127 10.38 -10.97 -4.24
CA LEU A 127 10.68 -9.57 -4.54
C LEU A 127 11.48 -8.87 -3.42
N LEU A 128 11.13 -9.15 -2.16
CA LEU A 128 11.64 -8.43 -1.00
C LEU A 128 13.04 -8.86 -0.58
N LYS A 129 13.34 -10.16 -0.63
CA LYS A 129 14.62 -10.71 -0.14
C LYS A 129 15.86 -10.13 -0.85
N PRO A 130 15.83 -9.83 -2.16
CA PRO A 130 16.98 -9.22 -2.84
C PRO A 130 17.20 -7.72 -2.56
N GLN A 131 16.29 -7.05 -1.85
CA GLN A 131 16.41 -5.62 -1.61
C GLN A 131 17.57 -5.32 -0.64
N PRO A 132 18.49 -4.39 -0.97
CA PRO A 132 19.76 -4.24 -0.26
C PRO A 132 19.65 -3.74 1.19
N TYR A 133 18.48 -3.24 1.58
CA TYR A 133 18.20 -2.73 2.92
C TYR A 133 17.47 -3.74 3.82
N LEU A 134 17.19 -4.96 3.32
CA LEU A 134 16.58 -6.06 4.06
C LEU A 134 17.59 -7.21 4.17
N ASP A 135 18.02 -7.52 5.39
CA ASP A 135 18.96 -8.60 5.64
C ASP A 135 18.25 -9.96 5.83
N THR A 136 16.96 -9.94 6.20
CA THR A 136 16.12 -11.13 6.36
C THR A 136 14.69 -10.79 5.99
N VAL A 137 14.04 -11.66 5.20
CA VAL A 137 12.61 -11.59 4.91
C VAL A 137 12.01 -12.98 4.93
N GLU A 138 11.17 -13.26 5.92
CA GLU A 138 10.61 -14.60 6.18
C GLU A 138 9.16 -14.53 6.71
N ILE A 139 8.47 -15.66 6.72
CA ILE A 139 7.17 -15.77 7.40
C ILE A 139 7.41 -15.79 8.92
N HIS A 140 6.60 -15.03 9.66
CA HIS A 140 6.65 -14.99 11.12
C HIS A 140 6.18 -16.31 11.73
N VAL A 141 6.94 -16.84 12.69
CA VAL A 141 6.59 -18.05 13.46
C VAL A 141 6.53 -17.68 14.94
N ASP A 142 7.69 -17.36 15.52
CA ASP A 142 7.86 -17.09 16.95
C ASP A 142 8.92 -16.02 17.24
N GLN A 143 9.41 -15.33 16.20
CA GLN A 143 10.44 -14.31 16.36
C GLN A 143 9.92 -13.13 17.20
N THR A 144 10.75 -12.63 18.10
CA THR A 144 10.48 -11.40 18.85
C THR A 144 10.49 -10.21 17.91
N ILE A 145 9.39 -9.46 17.88
CA ILE A 145 9.22 -8.28 17.02
C ILE A 145 9.49 -7.01 17.84
N ASP A 146 10.39 -6.18 17.32
CA ASP A 146 10.73 -4.87 17.90
C ASP A 146 9.75 -3.78 17.45
N ILE A 147 9.38 -3.82 16.15
CA ILE A 147 8.46 -2.86 15.54
C ILE A 147 7.35 -3.60 14.78
N ASP A 148 6.15 -3.59 15.35
CA ASP A 148 4.95 -4.03 14.64
C ASP A 148 4.42 -2.87 13.78
N LEU A 149 4.61 -2.98 12.47
CA LEU A 149 4.22 -1.94 11.52
C LEU A 149 2.70 -1.87 11.33
N ASP A 150 1.93 -2.91 11.68
CA ASP A 150 0.47 -2.87 11.54
C ASP A 150 -0.20 -1.95 12.57
N TYR A 151 0.53 -1.44 13.56
CA TYR A 151 -0.04 -0.51 14.55
C TYR A 151 -0.58 0.78 13.94
N PHE A 152 -0.26 1.13 12.69
CA PHE A 152 -0.97 2.22 12.01
C PHE A 152 -2.49 1.97 11.86
N ARG A 153 -2.92 0.70 11.94
CA ARG A 153 -4.33 0.28 11.88
C ARG A 153 -5.05 0.36 13.22
N ALA A 154 -4.34 0.50 14.34
CA ALA A 154 -4.92 0.47 15.68
C ALA A 154 -5.72 1.75 16.03
N GLY A 155 -5.64 2.80 15.20
CA GLY A 155 -6.44 4.01 15.32
C GLY A 155 -5.61 5.26 15.03
N GLY A 156 -6.26 6.43 15.03
CA GLY A 156 -5.57 7.73 14.96
C GLY A 156 -5.10 8.17 13.57
N ILE A 157 -4.65 7.25 12.71
CA ILE A 157 -4.20 7.57 11.34
C ILE A 157 -5.38 7.45 10.37
N PRO A 158 -5.67 8.48 9.55
CA PRO A 158 -6.67 8.38 8.49
C PRO A 158 -6.14 7.52 7.34
N LEU A 159 -6.78 6.38 7.09
CA LEU A 159 -6.35 5.41 6.06
C LEU A 159 -7.06 5.60 4.71
N ASP A 160 -8.07 6.48 4.66
CA ASP A 160 -8.86 6.80 3.46
C ASP A 160 -8.32 8.00 2.68
N LYS A 161 -7.37 8.75 3.25
CA LYS A 161 -6.79 9.95 2.62
C LYS A 161 -5.31 10.13 2.97
N GLY A 162 -4.64 10.99 2.22
CA GLY A 162 -3.21 11.29 2.42
C GLY A 162 -2.35 10.38 1.56
N ASN A 163 -1.19 9.95 2.07
CA ASN A 163 -0.30 9.05 1.35
C ASN A 163 -0.02 7.80 2.18
N ILE A 164 -0.44 6.64 1.68
CA ILE A 164 -0.27 5.31 2.28
C ILE A 164 1.19 4.99 2.60
N ALA A 165 2.13 5.49 1.78
CA ALA A 165 3.56 5.32 2.02
C ALA A 165 4.06 6.04 3.30
N ARG A 166 3.23 6.88 3.92
CA ARG A 166 3.51 7.55 5.20
C ARG A 166 2.88 6.87 6.41
N TRP A 167 2.05 5.84 6.28
CA TRP A 167 1.37 5.26 7.44
C TRP A 167 2.35 4.71 8.49
N CYS A 168 3.37 3.96 8.05
CA CYS A 168 4.43 3.49 8.94
C CYS A 168 5.34 4.63 9.45
N SER A 169 5.47 5.71 8.68
CA SER A 169 6.18 6.93 9.08
C SER A 169 5.48 7.62 10.25
N TYR A 170 4.14 7.72 10.23
CA TYR A 170 3.38 8.30 11.34
C TYR A 170 3.49 7.49 12.63
N LEU A 171 3.69 6.17 12.53
CA LEU A 171 3.91 5.29 13.68
C LEU A 171 5.30 5.47 14.31
N THR A 172 6.32 5.60 13.48
CA THR A 172 7.73 5.55 13.90
C THR A 172 8.39 6.92 14.04
N GLY A 173 7.76 7.97 13.51
CA GLY A 173 8.33 9.31 13.33
C GLY A 173 9.44 9.38 12.27
N ILE A 174 9.72 8.27 11.56
CA ILE A 174 10.72 8.20 10.50
C ILE A 174 10.14 8.82 9.23
N ASN A 175 10.78 9.84 8.68
CA ASN A 175 10.34 10.46 7.42
C ASN A 175 11.17 9.92 6.24
N PRO A 176 10.60 9.04 5.39
CA PRO A 176 11.31 8.53 4.22
C PRO A 176 11.25 9.50 3.02
N GLU A 177 12.22 9.37 2.12
CA GLU A 177 12.26 10.12 0.85
C GLU A 177 11.37 9.43 -0.20
N LEU A 178 10.09 9.79 -0.25
CA LEU A 178 9.12 9.12 -1.11
C LEU A 178 9.32 9.39 -2.62
N TRP A 179 10.06 10.43 -3.00
CA TRP A 179 10.38 10.71 -4.41
C TRP A 179 11.50 9.82 -4.97
N LYS A 180 12.18 9.03 -4.12
CA LYS A 180 13.21 8.07 -4.55
C LYS A 180 12.62 6.65 -4.63
N SER A 181 13.21 5.83 -5.49
CA SER A 181 12.86 4.41 -5.55
C SER A 181 13.19 3.70 -4.22
N TRP A 182 12.29 2.80 -3.81
CA TRP A 182 12.48 1.91 -2.66
C TRP A 182 12.42 0.43 -3.03
N VAL A 183 12.30 0.10 -4.32
CA VAL A 183 12.48 -1.26 -4.85
C VAL A 183 13.45 -1.22 -6.01
N THR A 184 14.41 -2.13 -6.04
CA THR A 184 15.38 -2.29 -7.12
C THR A 184 15.23 -3.67 -7.73
N VAL A 185 15.11 -3.72 -9.05
CA VAL A 185 15.07 -4.95 -9.86
C VAL A 185 15.75 -4.69 -11.20
N GLU A 186 16.24 -5.74 -11.84
CA GLU A 186 16.70 -5.66 -13.22
C GLU A 186 15.49 -5.60 -14.17
N PRO A 187 15.39 -4.60 -15.07
CA PRO A 187 14.24 -4.45 -15.95
C PRO A 187 14.21 -5.54 -17.03
N ASP A 188 13.03 -6.11 -17.28
CA ASP A 188 12.80 -6.96 -18.45
C ASP A 188 12.64 -6.10 -19.71
N LYS A 189 13.73 -5.96 -20.46
CA LYS A 189 13.80 -5.11 -21.66
C LYS A 189 12.91 -5.56 -22.80
N THR A 190 12.31 -6.76 -22.75
CA THR A 190 11.31 -7.17 -23.75
C THR A 190 10.06 -6.29 -23.73
N TYR A 191 9.81 -5.59 -22.61
CA TYR A 191 8.68 -4.68 -22.43
C TYR A 191 9.00 -3.20 -22.69
N ALA A 192 10.20 -2.85 -23.18
CA ALA A 192 10.66 -1.46 -23.32
C ALA A 192 9.72 -0.54 -24.14
N ASN A 193 8.99 -1.11 -25.10
CA ASN A 193 8.03 -0.39 -25.95
C ASN A 193 6.57 -0.81 -25.66
N THR A 194 6.30 -1.29 -24.45
CA THR A 194 5.00 -1.85 -24.05
C THR A 194 4.40 -1.04 -22.91
N ILE A 195 3.13 -0.67 -23.05
CA ILE A 195 2.30 -0.14 -21.98
C ILE A 195 1.86 -1.32 -21.10
N VAL A 196 2.22 -1.30 -19.82
CA VAL A 196 1.78 -2.31 -18.86
C VAL A 196 0.61 -1.75 -18.06
N MET A 197 -0.50 -2.49 -18.01
CA MET A 197 -1.72 -2.08 -17.34
C MET A 197 -2.11 -3.06 -16.24
N ALA A 198 -2.62 -2.54 -15.12
CA ALA A 198 -3.41 -3.31 -14.17
C ALA A 198 -4.61 -2.48 -13.72
N ARG A 199 -5.77 -3.10 -13.52
CA ARG A 199 -6.95 -2.37 -13.04
C ARG A 199 -7.82 -3.25 -12.18
N SER A 200 -7.71 -3.05 -10.87
CA SER A 200 -8.46 -3.86 -9.92
C SER A 200 -9.94 -3.51 -9.86
N GLU A 201 -10.76 -4.42 -9.35
CA GLU A 201 -12.20 -4.19 -9.12
C GLU A 201 -12.48 -3.10 -8.06
N ARG A 202 -11.52 -2.84 -7.17
CA ARG A 202 -11.61 -1.85 -6.10
C ARG A 202 -11.09 -0.49 -6.57
N TYR A 203 -11.53 0.59 -5.92
CA TYR A 203 -10.99 1.95 -6.13
C TYR A 203 -11.00 2.38 -7.60
N ARG A 204 -12.06 2.05 -8.33
CA ARG A 204 -12.25 2.47 -9.72
C ARG A 204 -12.84 3.87 -9.77
N ASN A 205 -12.37 4.64 -10.73
CA ASN A 205 -13.04 5.84 -11.17
C ASN A 205 -13.99 5.47 -12.33
N TYR A 206 -15.28 5.34 -12.01
CA TYR A 206 -16.29 4.92 -12.99
C TYR A 206 -16.58 5.95 -14.10
N THR A 207 -16.03 7.17 -14.01
CA THR A 207 -16.17 8.17 -15.08
C THR A 207 -15.11 8.02 -16.19
N ILE A 208 -14.16 7.09 -16.04
CA ILE A 208 -13.04 6.90 -16.97
C ILE A 208 -13.33 5.79 -17.97
N ASN A 209 -13.02 6.05 -19.23
CA ASN A 209 -13.16 5.10 -20.33
C ASN A 209 -11.80 4.81 -20.96
N TYR A 210 -11.37 3.55 -20.90
CA TYR A 210 -10.10 3.10 -21.46
C TYR A 210 -10.14 2.75 -22.96
N LYS A 211 -11.25 2.99 -23.67
CA LYS A 211 -11.39 2.63 -25.09
C LYS A 211 -10.38 3.35 -25.99
N PHE A 212 -9.91 4.54 -25.65
CA PHE A 212 -8.87 5.25 -26.40
C PHE A 212 -7.55 4.47 -26.47
N LEU A 213 -7.30 3.54 -25.52
CA LEU A 213 -6.12 2.67 -25.56
C LEU A 213 -6.14 1.67 -26.74
N ASN A 214 -7.24 1.57 -27.50
CA ASN A 214 -7.29 0.82 -28.75
C ASN A 214 -6.35 1.38 -29.84
N ASP A 215 -5.94 2.63 -29.73
CA ASP A 215 -4.99 3.24 -30.66
C ASP A 215 -3.54 2.82 -30.40
N TYR A 216 -3.28 2.11 -29.28
CA TYR A 216 -1.96 1.68 -28.85
C TYR A 216 -1.80 0.17 -29.01
N LYS A 217 -0.86 -0.25 -29.87
CA LYS A 217 -0.71 -1.67 -30.25
C LYS A 217 -0.07 -2.54 -29.16
N ASN A 218 0.95 -2.01 -28.49
CA ASN A 218 1.76 -2.76 -27.51
C ASN A 218 1.26 -2.48 -26.10
N ILE A 219 0.14 -3.12 -25.74
CA ILE A 219 -0.43 -3.04 -24.40
C ILE A 219 -0.65 -4.44 -23.83
N VAL A 220 -0.23 -4.63 -22.59
CA VAL A 220 -0.40 -5.88 -21.84
C VAL A 220 -1.07 -5.61 -20.51
N PHE A 221 -1.77 -6.62 -20.00
CA PHE A 221 -2.40 -6.62 -18.70
C PHE A 221 -1.66 -7.55 -17.74
N ILE A 222 -1.40 -7.07 -16.53
CA ILE A 222 -0.95 -7.89 -15.39
C ILE A 222 -1.98 -7.79 -14.26
N GLY A 223 -2.24 -8.90 -13.59
CA GLY A 223 -3.29 -9.00 -12.57
C GLY A 223 -4.02 -10.34 -12.64
N VAL A 224 -5.17 -10.42 -11.98
CA VAL A 224 -5.96 -11.67 -11.94
C VAL A 224 -6.84 -11.81 -13.17
N GLU A 225 -7.30 -13.04 -13.44
CA GLU A 225 -8.07 -13.36 -14.64
C GLU A 225 -9.39 -12.57 -14.74
N SER A 226 -10.10 -12.35 -13.63
CA SER A 226 -11.38 -11.63 -13.63
C SER A 226 -11.20 -10.19 -14.10
N GLU A 227 -10.18 -9.51 -13.59
CA GLU A 227 -9.81 -8.13 -13.94
C GLU A 227 -9.35 -8.04 -15.40
N TYR A 228 -8.59 -9.03 -15.88
CA TYR A 228 -8.23 -9.14 -17.29
C TYR A 228 -9.46 -9.29 -18.20
N LYS A 229 -10.34 -10.24 -17.87
CA LYS A 229 -11.57 -10.50 -18.63
C LYS A 229 -12.46 -9.27 -18.68
N ASP A 230 -12.45 -8.46 -17.63
CA ASP A 230 -13.20 -7.20 -17.59
C ASP A 230 -12.61 -6.14 -18.53
N ILE A 231 -11.30 -5.83 -18.42
CA ILE A 231 -10.69 -4.79 -19.25
C ILE A 231 -10.64 -5.18 -20.73
N LYS A 232 -10.52 -6.47 -21.04
CA LYS A 232 -10.52 -6.99 -22.43
C LYS A 232 -11.80 -6.64 -23.20
N LYS A 233 -12.93 -6.46 -22.50
CA LYS A 233 -14.18 -5.99 -23.14
C LYS A 233 -14.04 -4.58 -23.74
N THR A 234 -13.16 -3.77 -23.16
CA THR A 234 -12.89 -2.39 -23.58
C THR A 234 -11.72 -2.31 -24.55
N ILE A 235 -10.71 -3.17 -24.37
CA ILE A 235 -9.48 -3.22 -25.17
C ILE A 235 -9.28 -4.66 -25.70
N PRO A 236 -9.94 -5.06 -26.80
CA PRO A 236 -9.99 -6.47 -27.21
C PRO A 236 -8.65 -7.12 -27.54
N HIS A 237 -7.66 -6.34 -27.99
CA HIS A 237 -6.31 -6.81 -28.34
C HIS A 237 -5.34 -6.88 -27.15
N ILE A 238 -5.75 -6.48 -25.93
CA ILE A 238 -4.88 -6.55 -24.75
C ILE A 238 -4.54 -8.01 -24.40
N LYS A 239 -3.25 -8.27 -24.18
CA LYS A 239 -2.75 -9.60 -23.83
C LYS A 239 -2.57 -9.72 -22.33
N TRP A 240 -3.00 -10.83 -21.74
CA TRP A 240 -2.75 -11.11 -20.33
C TRP A 240 -1.38 -11.74 -20.15
N ILE A 241 -0.61 -11.21 -19.21
CA ILE A 241 0.65 -11.78 -18.75
C ILE A 241 0.43 -12.31 -17.34
N GLN A 242 0.51 -13.63 -17.22
CA GLN A 242 0.53 -14.30 -15.92
C GLN A 242 1.96 -14.33 -15.41
N VAL A 243 2.17 -13.84 -14.20
CA VAL A 243 3.48 -13.87 -13.53
C VAL A 243 3.56 -15.06 -12.58
N ASN A 244 4.76 -15.59 -12.39
CA ASN A 244 5.09 -16.64 -11.45
C ASN A 244 5.17 -16.11 -10.02
N ASP A 245 5.78 -14.94 -9.84
CA ASP A 245 5.96 -14.26 -8.55
C ASP A 245 5.94 -12.72 -8.71
N PHE A 246 6.17 -11.99 -7.61
CA PHE A 246 6.22 -10.52 -7.65
C PHE A 246 7.58 -9.95 -8.06
N MET A 247 8.63 -10.77 -8.12
CA MET A 247 9.88 -10.36 -8.75
C MET A 247 9.65 -10.20 -10.25
N GLU A 248 9.08 -11.21 -10.91
CA GLU A 248 8.76 -11.15 -12.35
C GLU A 248 7.81 -9.98 -12.67
N MET A 249 6.77 -9.78 -11.84
CA MET A 249 5.88 -8.61 -11.99
C MET A 249 6.65 -7.30 -11.94
N ALA A 250 7.57 -7.14 -10.98
CA ALA A 250 8.37 -5.94 -10.84
C ALA A 250 9.34 -5.75 -12.01
N GLN A 251 9.95 -6.81 -12.53
CA GLN A 251 10.85 -6.74 -13.70
C GLN A 251 10.11 -6.31 -14.97
N ILE A 252 8.89 -6.83 -15.19
CA ILE A 252 8.02 -6.42 -16.30
C ILE A 252 7.65 -4.94 -16.18
N ILE A 253 7.23 -4.49 -14.99
CA ILE A 253 6.88 -3.09 -14.75
C ILE A 253 8.12 -2.19 -14.95
N ALA A 254 9.26 -2.57 -14.39
CA ALA A 254 10.53 -1.83 -14.50
C ALA A 254 11.00 -1.69 -15.96
N GLY A 255 10.77 -2.71 -16.77
CA GLY A 255 11.11 -2.72 -18.19
C GLY A 255 10.07 -2.10 -19.11
N SER A 256 8.90 -1.70 -18.60
CA SER A 256 7.82 -1.15 -19.41
C SER A 256 8.11 0.26 -19.95
N LYS A 257 7.41 0.66 -21.03
CA LYS A 257 7.43 2.04 -21.52
C LYS A 257 6.85 3.00 -20.47
N PHE A 258 5.69 2.62 -19.93
CA PHE A 258 5.08 3.20 -18.75
C PHE A 258 3.96 2.29 -18.22
N PHE A 259 3.59 2.51 -16.96
CA PHE A 259 2.55 1.76 -16.27
C PHE A 259 1.24 2.56 -16.15
N ILE A 260 0.09 1.90 -16.27
CA ILE A 260 -1.22 2.47 -15.98
C ILE A 260 -1.95 1.57 -14.97
N GLY A 261 -2.49 2.15 -13.90
CA GLY A 261 -3.43 1.40 -13.07
C GLY A 261 -4.12 2.22 -12.00
N ASN A 262 -5.04 1.57 -11.29
CA ASN A 262 -5.70 2.16 -10.11
C ASN A 262 -5.00 1.75 -8.82
N GLN A 263 -5.55 2.15 -7.67
CA GLN A 263 -5.02 1.92 -6.31
C GLN A 263 -4.97 0.43 -5.92
N SER A 264 -4.06 -0.30 -6.56
CA SER A 264 -3.95 -1.74 -6.55
C SER A 264 -2.51 -2.15 -6.23
N PHE A 265 -2.31 -3.44 -5.97
CA PHE A 265 -0.97 -3.96 -5.68
C PHE A 265 0.04 -3.72 -6.83
N PRO A 266 -0.28 -3.97 -8.12
CA PRO A 266 0.65 -3.66 -9.20
C PRO A 266 1.05 -2.18 -9.25
N PHE A 267 0.13 -1.25 -8.94
CA PHE A 267 0.47 0.17 -8.86
C PHE A 267 1.45 0.46 -7.72
N SER A 268 1.34 -0.23 -6.57
CA SER A 268 2.32 -0.08 -5.48
C SER A 268 3.75 -0.45 -5.91
N ILE A 269 3.90 -1.46 -6.78
CA ILE A 269 5.19 -1.82 -7.37
C ILE A 269 5.67 -0.72 -8.33
N ALA A 270 4.82 -0.26 -9.25
CA ALA A 270 5.18 0.84 -10.16
C ALA A 270 5.62 2.10 -9.41
N GLU A 271 4.89 2.47 -8.35
CA GLU A 271 5.23 3.58 -7.46
C GLU A 271 6.54 3.36 -6.71
N SER A 272 6.82 2.12 -6.29
CA SER A 272 8.07 1.79 -5.61
C SER A 272 9.31 1.88 -6.49
N LEU A 273 9.16 1.59 -7.78
CA LEU A 273 10.22 1.59 -8.78
C LEU A 273 10.50 2.98 -9.35
N LYS A 274 9.52 3.91 -9.26
CA LYS A 274 9.54 5.23 -9.91
C LYS A 274 9.63 5.19 -11.43
N VAL A 275 9.10 4.13 -12.05
CA VAL A 275 8.88 4.12 -13.50
C VAL A 275 7.88 5.22 -13.89
N PRO A 276 7.83 5.64 -15.16
CA PRO A 276 6.70 6.42 -15.64
C PRO A 276 5.39 5.68 -15.39
N ARG A 277 4.47 6.31 -14.65
CA ARG A 277 3.29 5.62 -14.12
C ARG A 277 2.11 6.58 -13.96
N VAL A 278 0.92 6.07 -14.27
CA VAL A 278 -0.32 6.83 -14.28
C VAL A 278 -1.35 6.17 -13.36
N LEU A 279 -1.79 6.91 -12.34
CA LEU A 279 -2.75 6.47 -11.33
C LEU A 279 -4.17 6.91 -11.68
N GLU A 280 -5.06 5.94 -11.90
CA GLU A 280 -6.51 6.15 -11.82
C GLU A 280 -6.90 6.32 -10.35
N THR A 281 -7.24 7.55 -9.95
CA THR A 281 -7.58 7.89 -8.57
C THR A 281 -9.08 7.72 -8.31
N SER A 282 -9.43 7.01 -7.23
CA SER A 282 -10.80 6.90 -6.74
C SER A 282 -11.24 8.20 -6.06
N PHE A 283 -12.49 8.62 -6.30
CA PHE A 283 -13.11 9.72 -5.56
C PHE A 283 -13.41 9.37 -4.09
N GLU A 284 -13.52 8.09 -3.76
CA GLU A 284 -13.88 7.65 -2.40
C GLU A 284 -12.68 7.57 -1.46
N VAL A 285 -11.52 7.18 -2.01
CA VAL A 285 -10.30 6.93 -1.25
C VAL A 285 -9.14 7.55 -2.00
N ILE A 286 -8.59 8.63 -1.46
CA ILE A 286 -7.50 9.41 -2.06
C ILE A 286 -6.23 9.26 -1.21
N ASN A 287 -5.82 8.00 -1.01
CA ASN A 287 -4.74 7.63 -0.10
C ASN A 287 -3.46 7.15 -0.81
N VAL A 288 -3.46 7.03 -2.14
CA VAL A 288 -2.25 6.77 -2.93
C VAL A 288 -1.93 8.04 -3.68
N VAL A 289 -0.73 8.58 -3.45
CA VAL A 289 -0.26 9.79 -4.10
C VAL A 289 1.08 9.45 -4.75
N PRO A 290 1.18 9.47 -6.09
CA PRO A 290 2.43 9.23 -6.78
C PRO A 290 3.46 10.31 -6.44
N GLU A 291 4.67 9.93 -6.05
CA GLU A 291 5.71 10.85 -5.59
C GLU A 291 6.95 10.78 -6.49
N GLY A 292 7.55 11.94 -6.76
CA GLY A 292 8.74 12.06 -7.62
C GLY A 292 8.42 12.14 -9.11
N GLU A 293 9.46 12.09 -9.93
CA GLU A 293 9.35 12.27 -11.37
C GLU A 293 8.52 11.17 -12.04
N ASN A 294 7.88 11.55 -13.16
CA ASN A 294 7.07 10.67 -14.00
C ASN A 294 5.93 9.93 -13.26
N GLY A 295 5.53 10.38 -12.07
CA GLY A 295 4.31 9.98 -11.40
C GLY A 295 3.18 10.93 -11.75
N TYR A 296 2.07 10.40 -12.25
CA TYR A 296 0.88 11.17 -12.59
C TYR A 296 -0.34 10.53 -11.98
N ASP A 297 -1.31 11.33 -11.55
CA ASP A 297 -2.63 10.89 -11.12
C ASP A 297 -3.72 11.73 -11.79
N PHE A 298 -4.93 11.19 -11.90
CA PHE A 298 -6.01 11.88 -12.59
C PHE A 298 -7.41 11.50 -12.09
N PHE A 299 -8.34 12.42 -12.30
CA PHE A 299 -9.78 12.21 -12.11
C PHE A 299 -10.59 12.26 -13.41
N PHE A 300 -10.08 12.94 -14.43
CA PHE A 300 -10.84 13.26 -15.65
C PHE A 300 -10.21 12.62 -16.88
N GLN A 301 -11.06 12.24 -17.83
CA GLN A 301 -10.68 11.53 -19.06
C GLN A 301 -9.62 12.29 -19.87
N GLU A 302 -9.83 13.58 -20.10
CA GLU A 302 -8.92 14.41 -20.90
C GLU A 302 -7.50 14.44 -20.31
N HIS A 303 -7.39 14.43 -18.99
CA HIS A 303 -6.09 14.39 -18.31
C HIS A 303 -5.39 13.06 -18.57
N LEU A 304 -6.10 11.93 -18.44
CA LEU A 304 -5.57 10.60 -18.73
C LEU A 304 -5.05 10.52 -20.17
N GLU A 305 -5.87 10.89 -21.15
CA GLU A 305 -5.49 10.83 -22.57
C GLU A 305 -4.28 11.71 -22.87
N SER A 306 -4.23 12.92 -22.30
CA SER A 306 -3.11 13.84 -22.44
C SER A 306 -1.82 13.27 -21.86
N ILE A 307 -1.88 12.69 -20.65
CA ILE A 307 -0.73 12.05 -19.99
C ILE A 307 -0.23 10.85 -20.82
N VAL A 308 -1.13 9.97 -21.27
CA VAL A 308 -0.77 8.79 -22.06
C VAL A 308 -0.13 9.20 -23.39
N LYS A 309 -0.71 10.19 -24.09
CA LYS A 309 -0.12 10.72 -25.33
C LYS A 309 1.25 11.35 -25.10
N MET A 310 1.43 12.10 -24.03
CA MET A 310 2.74 12.67 -23.68
C MET A 310 3.78 11.57 -23.42
N LEU A 311 3.43 10.54 -22.63
CA LEU A 311 4.34 9.44 -22.31
C LEU A 311 4.65 8.56 -23.52
N ASP A 312 3.70 8.41 -24.44
CA ASP A 312 3.92 7.62 -25.66
C ASP A 312 4.85 8.33 -26.68
N ASN A 313 4.95 9.65 -26.64
CA ASN A 313 5.83 10.42 -27.52
C ASN A 313 7.26 10.61 -26.96
N LYS A 314 7.53 10.18 -25.73
CA LYS A 314 8.89 10.14 -25.15
C LYS A 314 9.65 8.93 -25.66
#